data_AF-A0A7K2MK98-F1
#
_entry.id   AF-A0A7K2MK98-F1
#
_cell.length_a   1.000
_cell.length_b   1.000
_cell.length_c   1.000
_cell.angle_alpha   90.00
_cell.angle_beta   90.00
_cell.angle_gamma   90.00
#
_symmetry.space_group_name_H-M   'P 1'
#
loop_
_entity.id
_entity.type
_entity.pdbx_description
1 polymer ?
#
loop_
_entity_poly.entity_id
_entity_poly.type
_entity_poly.pdbx_seq_one_letter_code
_entity_poly.pdbx_strand_id
1 'polypeptide(L)'
;TGRWKVFPVAGCALVTAGAVALSPIAPDTSPWWLAAAMAVLGVGTGLTQQVLVLVAQTSVGTGDVGVAGAAATFSRTLGGAVGVAAF
;
A
#
# COMPACT_ATOMS: atom_id res chain seq x y z
N THR A 1 -1.91 12.70 -19.99
CA THR A 1 -2.40 13.81 -19.14
C THR A 1 -2.34 13.40 -17.68
N GLY A 2 -1.44 14.02 -16.91
CA GLY A 2 -0.84 13.53 -15.65
C GLY A 2 -1.71 13.39 -14.38
N ARG A 3 -3.03 13.20 -14.50
CA ARG A 3 -3.96 13.15 -13.36
C ARG A 3 -3.95 11.80 -12.62
N TRP A 4 -3.54 10.72 -13.28
CA TRP A 4 -3.46 9.37 -12.67
C TRP A 4 -2.28 9.19 -11.71
N LYS A 5 -1.23 10.02 -11.86
CA LYS A 5 0.01 9.93 -11.08
C LYS A 5 -0.16 10.38 -9.63
N VAL A 6 -1.26 11.09 -9.32
CA VAL A 6 -1.54 11.62 -7.97
C VAL A 6 -2.03 10.52 -7.03
N PHE A 7 -2.72 9.50 -7.53
CA PHE A 7 -3.26 8.41 -6.72
C PHE A 7 -2.19 7.52 -6.05
N PRO A 8 -1.15 7.05 -6.77
CA PRO A 8 -0.04 6.33 -6.16
C PRO A 8 0.73 7.18 -5.14
N VAL A 9 0.92 8.47 -5.43
CA VAL A 9 1.63 9.40 -4.54
C VAL A 9 0.85 9.62 -3.25
N ALA A 10 -0.47 9.78 -3.34
CA ALA A 10 -1.35 9.89 -2.16
C ALA A 10 -1.35 8.61 -1.31
N GLY A 11 -1.35 7.43 -1.95
CA GLY A 11 -1.25 6.14 -1.25
C GLY A 11 0.08 5.96 -0.51
N CYS A 12 1.19 6.23 -1.17
CA CYS A 12 2.51 6.22 -0.52
C CYS A 12 2.59 7.21 0.64
N ALA A 13 2.07 8.43 0.46
CA ALA A 13 2.05 9.43 1.52
C ALA A 13 1.24 8.97 2.75
N LEU A 14 0.09 8.32 2.55
CA LEU A 14 -0.74 7.75 3.61
C LEU A 14 -0.04 6.61 4.35
N VAL A 15 0.64 5.71 3.63
CA VAL A 15 1.42 4.62 4.24
C VAL A 15 2.58 5.17 5.06
N THR A 16 3.33 6.14 4.53
CA THR A 16 4.41 6.80 5.27
C THR A 16 3.87 7.54 6.50
N ALA A 17 2.76 8.26 6.38
CA ALA A 17 2.12 8.94 7.51
C ALA A 17 1.67 7.95 8.61
N GLY A 18 1.07 6.81 8.22
CA GLY A 18 0.68 5.75 9.16
C GLY A 18 1.89 5.11 9.87
N ALA A 19 2.97 4.85 9.14
CA ALA A 19 4.21 4.30 9.72
C ALA A 19 4.89 5.28 10.68
N VAL A 20 4.95 6.57 10.33
CA VAL A 20 5.48 7.62 11.21
C VAL A 20 4.60 7.81 12.45
N ALA A 21 3.27 7.75 12.31
CA ALA A 21 2.35 7.81 13.44
C ALA A 21 2.48 6.62 14.40
N LEU A 22 2.98 5.47 13.90
CA LEU A 22 3.28 4.27 14.69
C LEU A 22 4.65 4.34 15.38
N SER A 23 5.61 5.07 14.80
CA SER A 23 7.00 5.18 15.31
C SER A 23 7.15 5.66 16.77
N PRO A 24 6.32 6.58 17.31
CA PRO A 24 6.44 7.02 18.70
C PRO A 24 5.60 6.22 19.70
N ILE A 25 5.02 5.06 19.31
CA ILE A 25 4.20 4.28 20.24
C ILE A 25 5.03 3.81 21.44
N ALA A 26 4.62 4.27 22.62
CA ALA A 26 5.13 3.88 23.92
C ALA A 26 4.12 2.94 24.63
N PRO A 27 4.53 2.20 25.67
CA PRO A 27 3.64 1.31 26.43
C PRO A 27 2.40 2.01 27.02
N ASP A 28 2.48 3.33 27.23
CA ASP A 28 1.45 4.15 27.88
C ASP A 28 0.45 4.76 26.88
N THR A 29 0.57 4.44 25.59
CA THR A 29 -0.19 5.10 24.53
C THR A 29 -1.67 4.71 24.59
N SER A 30 -2.57 5.70 24.45
CA SER A 30 -4.01 5.47 24.45
C SER A 30 -4.42 4.46 23.37
N PRO A 31 -5.28 3.47 23.68
CA PRO A 31 -5.75 2.50 22.70
C PRO A 31 -6.49 3.15 21.51
N TRP A 32 -7.01 4.38 21.67
CA TRP A 32 -7.68 5.10 20.59
C TRP A 32 -6.68 5.67 19.58
N TRP A 33 -5.50 6.06 20.04
CA TRP A 33 -4.40 6.47 19.17
C TRP A 33 -3.89 5.27 18.36
N LEU A 34 -3.72 4.12 19.00
CA LEU A 34 -3.33 2.89 18.34
C LEU A 34 -4.35 2.48 17.27
N ALA A 35 -5.65 2.53 17.59
CA ALA A 35 -6.72 2.24 16.64
C ALA A 35 -6.72 3.21 15.46
N ALA A 36 -6.52 4.51 15.70
CA ALA A 36 -6.44 5.52 14.64
C ALA A 36 -5.21 5.31 13.75
N ALA A 37 -4.04 5.04 14.32
CA ALA A 37 -2.82 4.77 13.56
C ALA A 37 -2.94 3.50 12.70
N MET A 38 -3.51 2.41 13.26
CA MET A 38 -3.82 1.18 12.52
C MET A 38 -4.87 1.42 11.42
N ALA A 39 -5.88 2.24 11.66
CA ALA A 39 -6.87 2.60 10.65
C ALA A 39 -6.21 3.38 9.49
N VAL A 40 -5.36 4.36 9.78
CA VAL A 40 -4.62 5.13 8.75
C VAL A 40 -3.69 4.21 7.95
N LEU A 41 -2.98 3.31 8.62
CA LEU A 41 -2.08 2.35 7.98
C LEU A 41 -2.86 1.35 7.12
N GLY A 42 -4.01 0.86 7.59
CA GLY A 42 -4.93 -0.01 6.85
C GLY A 42 -5.53 0.68 5.62
N VAL A 43 -5.98 1.94 5.76
CA VAL A 43 -6.49 2.74 4.63
C VAL A 43 -5.38 3.00 3.61
N GLY A 44 -4.17 3.38 4.06
CA GLY A 44 -3.03 3.62 3.19
C GLY A 44 -2.64 2.36 2.40
N THR A 45 -2.48 1.23 3.09
CA THR A 45 -2.14 -0.06 2.45
C THR A 45 -3.22 -0.53 1.48
N GLY A 46 -4.50 -0.41 1.84
CA GLY A 46 -5.62 -0.74 0.96
C GLY A 46 -5.67 0.11 -0.30
N LEU A 47 -5.48 1.43 -0.17
CA LEU A 47 -5.46 2.36 -1.30
C LEU A 47 -4.29 2.04 -2.25
N THR A 48 -3.12 1.76 -1.69
CA THR A 48 -1.90 1.47 -2.47
C THR A 48 -2.05 0.16 -3.26
N GLN A 49 -2.67 -0.86 -2.66
CA GLN A 49 -2.88 -2.15 -3.32
C GLN A 49 -3.85 -2.05 -4.51
N GLN A 50 -4.94 -1.28 -4.40
CA GLN A 50 -5.86 -1.08 -5.52
C GLN A 50 -5.22 -0.25 -6.64
N VAL A 51 -4.43 0.76 -6.30
CA VAL A 51 -3.72 1.59 -7.29
C VAL A 51 -2.72 0.78 -8.11
N LEU A 52 -1.95 -0.10 -7.48
CA LEU A 52 -0.93 -0.88 -8.17
C LEU A 52 -1.53 -1.75 -9.28
N VAL A 53 -2.65 -2.41 -8.98
CA VAL A 53 -3.40 -3.22 -9.95
C VAL A 53 -3.97 -2.34 -11.05
N LEU A 54 -4.60 -1.22 -10.69
CA LEU A 54 -5.18 -0.31 -11.68
C LEU A 54 -4.12 0.23 -12.66
N VAL A 55 -2.94 0.59 -12.15
CA VAL A 55 -1.80 1.06 -12.97
C VAL A 55 -1.27 -0.07 -13.85
N ALA A 56 -1.04 -1.26 -13.30
CA ALA A 56 -0.55 -2.39 -14.08
C ALA A 56 -1.52 -2.74 -15.21
N GLN A 57 -2.82 -2.78 -14.92
CA GLN A 57 -3.86 -3.08 -15.91
C GLN A 57 -4.02 -1.99 -16.96
N THR A 58 -3.89 -0.71 -16.60
CA THR A 58 -3.97 0.41 -17.56
C THR A 58 -2.71 0.59 -18.41
N SER A 59 -1.61 -0.07 -18.04
CA SER A 59 -0.34 -0.05 -18.78
C SER A 59 -0.29 -1.06 -19.94
N VAL A 60 -1.23 -2.00 -19.99
CA VAL A 60 -1.26 -3.09 -20.98
C VAL A 60 -2.57 -3.08 -21.78
N GLY A 61 -2.55 -3.69 -22.97
CA GLY A 61 -3.77 -3.87 -23.78
C GLY A 61 -4.77 -4.80 -23.10
N THR A 62 -6.05 -4.70 -23.46
CA THR A 62 -7.17 -5.43 -22.82
C THR A 62 -7.00 -6.96 -22.78
N GLY A 63 -6.19 -7.53 -23.69
CA GLY A 63 -5.86 -8.95 -23.71
C GLY A 63 -4.88 -9.40 -22.61
N ASP A 64 -4.04 -8.50 -22.10
CA ASP A 64 -2.94 -8.82 -21.17
C ASP A 64 -3.23 -8.38 -19.73
N VAL A 65 -4.43 -7.89 -19.45
CA VAL A 65 -4.89 -7.41 -18.13
C VAL A 65 -4.74 -8.49 -17.06
N GLY A 66 -4.96 -9.76 -17.43
CA GLY A 66 -4.76 -10.90 -16.53
C GLY A 66 -3.29 -11.12 -16.16
N VAL A 67 -2.38 -10.97 -17.13
CA VAL A 67 -0.93 -11.10 -16.92
C VAL A 67 -0.42 -9.97 -16.03
N ALA A 68 -0.86 -8.74 -16.27
CA ALA A 68 -0.51 -7.59 -15.44
C ALA A 68 -1.02 -7.73 -13.99
N GLY A 69 -2.25 -8.22 -13.80
CA GLY A 69 -2.80 -8.49 -12.47
C GLY A 69 -2.05 -9.60 -11.71
N ALA A 70 -1.67 -10.67 -12.42
CA ALA A 70 -0.87 -11.75 -11.86
C ALA A 70 0.55 -11.29 -11.47
N ALA A 71 1.21 -10.49 -12.32
CA ALA A 71 2.52 -9.91 -12.03
C ALA A 71 2.49 -8.97 -10.81
N ALA A 72 1.45 -8.14 -10.70
CA ALA A 72 1.23 -7.29 -9.52
C ALA A 72 1.03 -8.12 -8.23
N THR A 73 0.26 -9.21 -8.33
CA THR A 73 0.05 -10.12 -7.19
C THR A 73 1.33 -10.84 -6.78
N PHE A 74 2.12 -11.33 -7.74
CA PHE A 74 3.40 -11.97 -7.50
C PHE A 74 4.40 -11.04 -6.82
N SER A 75 4.50 -9.79 -7.29
CA SER A 75 5.36 -8.78 -6.69
C SER A 75 5.00 -8.53 -5.22
N ARG A 76 3.70 -8.47 -4.91
CA ARG A 76 3.22 -8.34 -3.53
C ARG A 76 3.60 -9.53 -2.65
N THR A 77 3.41 -10.76 -3.14
CA THR A 77 3.75 -11.96 -2.36
C THR A 77 5.25 -12.08 -2.12
N LEU A 78 6.06 -11.75 -3.13
CA LEU A 78 7.51 -11.71 -3.00
C LEU A 78 7.96 -10.65 -1.98
N GLY A 79 7.40 -9.43 -2.06
CA GLY A 79 7.69 -8.37 -1.09
C GLY A 79 7.30 -8.76 0.34
N GLY A 80 6.14 -9.41 0.52
CA GLY A 80 5.72 -9.93 1.83
C GLY A 80 6.68 -10.98 2.38
N ALA A 81 7.13 -11.93 1.54
CA ALA A 81 8.09 -12.95 1.94
C ALA A 81 9.45 -12.37 2.35
N VAL A 82 9.97 -11.41 1.59
CA VAL A 82 11.22 -10.69 1.92
C VAL A 82 11.06 -9.90 3.22
N GLY A 83 9.92 -9.23 3.40
CA GLY A 83 9.64 -8.46 4.62
C GLY A 83 9.58 -9.31 5.88
N VAL A 84 8.97 -10.50 5.79
CA VAL A 84 8.96 -11.48 6.89
C VAL A 84 10.35 -12.06 7.14
N ALA A 85 11.13 -12.35 6.09
CA ALA A 85 12.47 -12.92 6.23
C ALA A 85 13.51 -11.95 6.83
N ALA A 86 13.27 -10.64 6.73
CA ALA A 86 14.15 -9.61 7.27
C ALA A 86 13.90 -9.29 8.76
N PHE A 87 12.80 -9.78 9.35
CA PHE A 87 12.41 -9.62 10.76
C PHE A 87 12.51 -10.95 11.52
#